data_AF-L0DGK2-F1
#
_entry.id   AF-L0DGK2-F1
#
_cell.length_a   1.000
_cell.length_b   1.000
_cell.length_c   1.000
_cell.angle_alpha   90.00
_cell.angle_beta   90.00
_cell.angle_gamma   90.00
#
_symmetry.space_group_name_H-M   'P 1'
#
loop_
_entity.id
_entity.type
_entity.pdbx_description
1 polymer ?
#
loop_
_entity_poly.entity_id
_entity_poly.type
_entity_poly.pdbx_seq_one_letter_code
_entity_poly.pdbx_strand_id
1 'polypeptide(L)'
;MRIGISLCGAMACALLASTPSTRQVVAAEAVRPVPLGGILGGQTGDQSYGVYVPTRHGGMLAVRAGTCTIEALTGPDGRPRVNGQEVGGADAHGWYTFKVTGTEPGKSYAVETAFVQVGQATRMPWNYYYWPTKGDSIHEPWSGGNGRVDTMSPAGDDIMVAAYGAPIAPGQDIILPGPNGLLESRPAPGDTSTWFPNLYDDLTFLGADGVPYQTPAPLLKYDQLFGLSARSWEAAYSQTQGIQRWPGHCLGGAIASIMLDEPRPAPGSGLSRDELKALWAELGENHLNHRIGDNANNIPAGPPRPGSDPCDLYVPRFHAMLERHIRARKQALLANLRAFPPTGGQDEVWNHGVGKYTARFHVVPGAGARRVRIELELFANTGSNLNDQDAKPRHNTYEYILVYGADGEVDETAVDLCDWMAVGGDAMFAPLNILEVAESRWQGHNPLVTEANVRALDATNGSSSKFTGTPPVFRPVATNEASQAPLAFPPMVGGDSTPPRMADGTPAPPRRGLFRFGRD
;
A
#
# COMPACT_ATOMS: atom_id res chain seq x y z
N MET A 1 -48.61 -27.78 -10.01
CA MET A 1 -49.47 -28.87 -9.49
C MET A 1 -49.01 -29.18 -8.06
N ARG A 2 -49.94 -29.08 -7.08
CA ARG A 2 -49.80 -29.11 -5.59
C ARG A 2 -49.02 -27.90 -5.04
N ILE A 3 -49.57 -26.84 -4.44
CA ILE A 3 -50.67 -26.60 -3.47
C ILE A 3 -50.57 -27.43 -2.19
N GLY A 4 -50.22 -26.74 -1.09
CA GLY A 4 -50.34 -27.21 0.29
C GLY A 4 -50.41 -26.01 1.25
N ILE A 5 -51.62 -25.72 1.72
CA ILE A 5 -52.00 -24.76 2.77
C ILE A 5 -52.26 -25.57 4.05
N SER A 6 -51.80 -25.11 5.21
CA SER A 6 -52.43 -25.31 6.54
C SER A 6 -51.71 -24.42 7.57
N LEU A 7 -52.31 -23.34 8.08
CA LEU A 7 -53.29 -23.23 9.19
C LEU A 7 -52.69 -23.30 10.61
N CYS A 8 -52.78 -22.14 11.27
CA CYS A 8 -53.12 -21.86 12.68
C CYS A 8 -52.30 -22.47 13.84
N GLY A 9 -51.84 -21.58 14.74
CA GLY A 9 -51.48 -21.94 16.11
C GLY A 9 -51.06 -20.77 17.01
N ALA A 10 -52.05 -20.19 17.72
CA ALA A 10 -52.00 -19.50 19.02
C ALA A 10 -51.02 -18.33 19.26
N MET A 11 -51.57 -17.12 19.29
CA MET A 11 -51.05 -15.97 20.04
C MET A 11 -51.20 -16.20 21.54
N ALA A 12 -50.10 -16.22 22.29
CA ALA A 12 -50.08 -16.09 23.73
C ALA A 12 -49.59 -14.68 24.10
N CYS A 13 -50.54 -13.79 24.47
CA CYS A 13 -50.24 -12.50 25.07
C CYS A 13 -49.82 -12.70 26.53
N ALA A 14 -48.52 -12.72 26.79
CA ALA A 14 -47.98 -12.61 28.14
C ALA A 14 -47.88 -11.12 28.52
N LEU A 15 -48.84 -10.64 29.31
CA LEU A 15 -48.77 -9.38 30.06
C LEU A 15 -47.78 -9.57 31.22
N LEU A 16 -46.51 -9.25 30.99
CA LEU A 16 -45.54 -9.04 32.06
C LEU A 16 -45.73 -7.62 32.61
N ALA A 17 -46.21 -7.52 33.84
CA ALA A 17 -46.24 -6.28 34.60
C ALA A 17 -44.79 -5.85 34.90
N SER A 18 -44.27 -4.93 34.09
CA SER A 18 -43.01 -4.24 34.37
C SER A 18 -43.22 -3.24 35.50
N THR A 19 -42.70 -3.56 36.68
CA THR A 19 -42.52 -2.57 37.76
C THR A 19 -41.61 -1.44 37.26
N PRO A 20 -42.02 -0.17 37.34
CA PRO A 20 -41.14 0.94 36.98
C PRO A 20 -40.00 1.00 38.00
N SER A 21 -38.82 0.50 37.60
CA SER A 21 -37.59 0.84 38.28
C SER A 21 -37.38 2.33 38.08
N THR A 22 -37.75 3.13 39.08
CA THR A 22 -37.37 4.53 39.19
C THR A 22 -35.87 4.60 39.38
N ARG A 23 -35.11 4.44 38.28
CA ARG A 23 -33.79 5.05 38.18
C ARG A 23 -34.05 6.54 38.30
N GLN A 24 -33.70 7.11 39.45
CA GLN A 24 -33.49 8.53 39.61
C GLN A 24 -32.61 8.97 38.43
N VAL A 25 -33.23 9.60 37.44
CA VAL A 25 -32.49 10.37 36.43
C VAL A 25 -31.98 11.56 37.21
N VAL A 26 -30.80 11.39 37.81
CA VAL A 26 -30.01 12.51 38.33
C VAL A 26 -29.95 13.50 37.18
N ALA A 27 -30.52 14.69 37.38
CA ALA A 27 -30.51 15.74 36.37
C ALA A 27 -29.09 15.84 35.84
N ALA A 28 -28.90 15.55 34.54
CA ALA A 28 -27.59 15.57 33.92
C ALA A 28 -27.00 16.95 34.19
N GLU A 29 -26.01 16.99 35.09
CA GLU A 29 -25.30 18.22 35.42
C GLU A 29 -24.85 18.83 34.09
N ALA A 30 -25.19 20.09 33.85
CA ALA A 30 -24.89 20.74 32.58
C ALA A 30 -23.37 20.86 32.45
N VAL A 31 -22.75 19.91 31.75
CA VAL A 31 -21.30 19.89 31.55
C VAL A 31 -20.87 20.97 30.57
N ARG A 32 -19.72 21.59 30.83
CA ARG A 32 -19.13 22.56 29.91
C ARG A 32 -18.37 21.84 28.79
N PRO A 33 -18.71 22.05 27.51
CA PRO A 33 -18.05 21.34 26.41
C PRO A 33 -16.61 21.83 26.20
N VAL A 34 -15.69 20.89 26.01
CA VAL A 34 -14.28 21.10 25.67
C VAL A 34 -14.04 20.55 24.26
N PRO A 35 -13.40 21.31 23.35
CA PRO A 35 -13.15 20.84 21.98
C PRO A 35 -12.20 19.63 21.98
N LEU A 36 -12.56 18.59 21.23
CA LEU A 36 -11.69 17.44 20.98
C LEU A 36 -10.40 17.91 20.27
N GLY A 37 -9.24 17.53 20.78
CA GLY A 37 -7.95 17.94 20.21
C GLY A 37 -7.67 19.45 20.33
N GLY A 38 -8.35 20.13 21.25
CA GLY A 38 -8.27 21.57 21.44
C GLY A 38 -8.18 22.01 22.90
N ILE A 39 -8.29 23.32 23.11
CA ILE A 39 -8.08 23.97 24.41
C ILE A 39 -9.27 24.87 24.73
N LEU A 40 -9.74 24.82 25.98
CA LEU A 40 -10.73 25.72 26.56
C LEU A 40 -10.07 26.54 27.68
N GLY A 41 -9.69 27.78 27.39
CA GLY A 41 -9.00 28.68 28.34
C GLY A 41 -9.95 29.50 29.23
N GLY A 42 -9.38 30.18 30.23
CA GLY A 42 -10.11 31.15 31.07
C GLY A 42 -11.10 30.52 32.05
N GLN A 43 -10.83 29.29 32.47
CA GLN A 43 -11.67 28.55 33.42
C GLN A 43 -11.32 28.92 34.85
N THR A 44 -12.30 28.94 35.75
CA THR A 44 -12.10 29.24 37.18
C THR A 44 -13.01 28.38 38.04
N GLY A 45 -12.53 28.02 39.24
CA GLY A 45 -13.28 27.16 40.17
C GLY A 45 -13.40 25.70 39.68
N ASP A 46 -13.81 24.84 40.59
CA ASP A 46 -14.07 23.43 40.30
C ASP A 46 -15.33 23.30 39.44
N GLN A 47 -15.22 22.61 38.29
CA GLN A 47 -16.30 22.52 37.31
C GLN A 47 -16.34 21.16 36.61
N SER A 48 -17.52 20.80 36.12
CA SER A 48 -17.77 19.59 35.34
C SER A 48 -17.70 19.91 33.84
N TYR A 49 -16.95 19.09 33.11
CA TYR A 49 -16.65 19.26 31.69
C TYR A 49 -17.07 18.03 30.89
N GLY A 50 -17.20 18.21 29.57
CA GLY A 50 -17.47 17.13 28.63
C GLY A 50 -16.68 17.28 27.34
N VAL A 51 -16.15 16.19 26.81
CA VAL A 51 -15.54 16.12 25.47
C VAL A 51 -16.24 15.05 24.66
N TYR A 52 -16.57 15.35 23.40
CA TYR A 52 -17.24 14.40 22.53
C TYR A 52 -16.21 13.62 21.68
N VAL A 53 -16.23 12.29 21.77
CA VAL A 53 -15.42 11.39 20.95
C VAL A 53 -16.31 10.78 19.87
N PRO A 54 -16.06 11.05 18.57
CA PRO A 54 -17.01 10.74 17.51
C PRO A 54 -16.93 9.30 16.99
N THR A 55 -15.80 8.61 17.17
CA THR A 55 -15.58 7.25 16.66
C THR A 55 -15.89 6.18 17.71
N ARG A 56 -16.53 5.09 17.29
CA ARG A 56 -16.73 3.89 18.13
C ARG A 56 -15.52 2.97 18.13
N HIS A 57 -14.62 3.10 17.14
CA HIS A 57 -13.45 2.24 16.99
C HIS A 57 -12.42 2.49 18.09
N GLY A 58 -12.55 3.61 18.83
CA GLY A 58 -11.75 3.94 20.00
C GLY A 58 -10.47 4.71 19.70
N GLY A 59 -9.68 4.93 20.75
CA GLY A 59 -8.41 5.64 20.76
C GLY A 59 -8.03 6.09 22.17
N MET A 60 -6.84 6.63 22.35
CA MET A 60 -6.40 7.16 23.64
C MET A 60 -6.94 8.57 23.84
N LEU A 61 -7.75 8.76 24.88
CA LEU A 61 -8.27 10.08 25.29
C LEU A 61 -7.45 10.61 26.47
N ALA A 62 -6.80 11.74 26.28
CA ALA A 62 -6.08 12.47 27.33
C ALA A 62 -6.73 13.84 27.58
N VAL A 63 -6.85 14.20 28.85
CA VAL A 63 -7.36 15.47 29.35
C VAL A 63 -6.33 16.08 30.28
N ARG A 64 -6.05 17.38 30.15
CA ARG A 64 -5.13 18.13 31.01
C ARG A 64 -5.78 19.41 31.49
N ALA A 65 -5.46 19.84 32.72
CA ALA A 65 -6.00 21.07 33.30
C ALA A 65 -4.94 21.84 34.12
N GLY A 66 -3.78 22.13 33.54
CA GLY A 66 -2.68 22.80 34.24
C GLY A 66 -2.24 22.03 35.49
N THR A 67 -2.21 22.70 36.66
CA THR A 67 -1.91 22.09 37.96
C THR A 67 -3.12 21.45 38.66
N CYS A 68 -4.30 21.48 38.04
CA CYS A 68 -5.54 20.94 38.60
C CYS A 68 -5.60 19.42 38.44
N THR A 69 -6.49 18.78 39.20
CA THR A 69 -6.72 17.33 39.15
C THR A 69 -7.91 17.00 38.24
N ILE A 70 -7.78 15.96 37.41
CA ILE A 70 -8.88 15.41 36.62
C ILE A 70 -9.49 14.23 37.39
N GLU A 71 -10.75 14.36 37.78
CA GLU A 71 -11.51 13.35 38.51
C GLU A 71 -12.63 12.75 37.64
N ALA A 72 -12.97 11.49 37.92
CA ALA A 72 -14.20 10.85 37.45
C ALA A 72 -14.44 10.89 35.92
N LEU A 73 -13.40 10.67 35.10
CA LEU A 73 -13.59 10.51 33.66
C LEU A 73 -14.56 9.33 33.41
N THR A 74 -15.72 9.65 32.86
CA THR A 74 -16.83 8.71 32.69
C THR A 74 -17.22 8.68 31.22
N GLY A 75 -17.32 7.48 30.65
CA GLY A 75 -17.74 7.28 29.27
C GLY A 75 -19.23 7.49 29.06
N PRO A 76 -19.69 7.53 27.80
CA PRO A 76 -21.11 7.65 27.45
C PRO A 76 -21.96 6.46 27.93
N ASP A 77 -21.33 5.30 28.19
CA ASP A 77 -21.92 4.12 28.82
C ASP A 77 -22.05 4.23 30.35
N GLY A 78 -21.68 5.37 30.93
CA GLY A 78 -21.69 5.62 32.37
C GLY A 78 -20.59 4.92 33.16
N ARG A 79 -19.65 4.23 32.48
CA ARG A 79 -18.56 3.50 33.15
C ARG A 79 -17.34 4.41 33.32
N PRO A 80 -16.59 4.27 34.42
CA PRO A 80 -15.36 5.03 34.63
C PRO A 80 -14.29 4.66 33.60
N ARG A 81 -13.41 5.62 33.33
CA ARG A 81 -12.26 5.53 32.43
C ARG A 81 -11.05 6.15 33.12
N VAL A 82 -9.88 5.75 32.65
CA VAL A 82 -8.61 6.29 33.13
C VAL A 82 -8.11 7.31 32.11
N ASN A 83 -7.78 8.50 32.58
CA ASN A 83 -7.24 9.56 31.73
C ASN A 83 -5.93 9.10 31.04
N GLY A 84 -5.81 9.33 29.74
CA GLY A 84 -4.66 8.91 28.93
C GLY A 84 -4.63 7.44 28.56
N GLN A 85 -5.72 6.69 28.78
CA GLN A 85 -5.87 5.29 28.37
C GLN A 85 -6.79 5.15 27.15
N GLU A 86 -6.79 3.96 26.57
CA GLU A 86 -7.68 3.57 25.48
C GLU A 86 -9.15 3.68 25.92
N VAL A 87 -9.94 4.38 25.11
CA VAL A 87 -11.40 4.40 25.16
C VAL A 87 -11.95 3.85 23.84
N GLY A 88 -13.22 3.43 23.78
CA GLY A 88 -13.82 2.84 22.58
C GLY A 88 -14.70 1.62 22.85
N GLY A 89 -15.32 1.09 21.79
CA GLY A 89 -16.35 0.04 21.84
C GLY A 89 -17.70 0.49 21.26
N ALA A 90 -18.61 -0.45 21.06
CA ALA A 90 -19.90 -0.22 20.39
C ALA A 90 -20.76 0.88 21.03
N ASP A 91 -20.64 1.06 22.36
CA ASP A 91 -21.41 2.04 23.14
C ASP A 91 -20.52 3.17 23.70
N ALA A 92 -19.32 3.35 23.14
CA ALA A 92 -18.30 4.21 23.72
C ALA A 92 -18.01 5.48 22.89
N HIS A 93 -18.68 5.71 21.76
CA HIS A 93 -18.68 7.03 21.12
C HIS A 93 -19.69 7.94 21.82
N GLY A 94 -19.41 9.23 21.90
CA GLY A 94 -20.27 10.19 22.58
C GLY A 94 -19.55 11.09 23.57
N TRP A 95 -20.30 11.61 24.53
CA TRP A 95 -19.78 12.52 25.55
C TRP A 95 -19.06 11.77 26.66
N TYR A 96 -17.79 12.09 26.84
CA TYR A 96 -16.99 11.73 28.00
C TYR A 96 -17.00 12.90 28.97
N THR A 97 -17.46 12.66 30.19
CA THR A 97 -17.57 13.70 31.23
C THR A 97 -16.51 13.52 32.29
N PHE A 98 -16.02 14.62 32.87
CA PHE A 98 -15.02 14.60 33.94
C PHE A 98 -15.15 15.86 34.77
N LYS A 99 -14.60 15.84 35.99
CA LYS A 99 -14.55 16.99 36.88
C LYS A 99 -13.12 17.49 36.99
N VAL A 100 -12.93 18.81 36.97
CA VAL A 100 -11.65 19.44 37.31
C VAL A 100 -11.74 19.96 38.74
N THR A 101 -10.80 19.56 39.59
CA THR A 101 -10.75 19.91 41.02
C THR A 101 -9.38 20.44 41.43
N GLY A 102 -9.30 21.01 42.64
CA GLY A 102 -8.05 21.55 43.17
C GLY A 102 -7.68 22.89 42.55
N THR A 103 -8.69 23.65 42.11
CA THR A 103 -8.47 24.97 41.50
C THR A 103 -8.12 26.01 42.56
N GLU A 104 -7.14 26.86 42.28
CA GLU A 104 -6.80 27.97 43.18
C GLU A 104 -7.79 29.13 43.02
N PRO A 105 -8.36 29.66 44.12
CA PRO A 105 -9.29 30.78 44.06
C PRO A 105 -8.69 31.98 43.31
N GLY A 106 -9.42 32.47 42.30
CA GLY A 106 -9.02 33.64 41.50
C GLY A 106 -7.94 33.38 40.44
N LYS A 107 -7.39 32.16 40.33
CA LYS A 107 -6.51 31.80 39.22
C LYS A 107 -7.29 31.14 38.09
N SER A 108 -6.99 31.54 36.86
CA SER A 108 -7.55 30.88 35.68
C SER A 108 -6.71 29.68 35.27
N TYR A 109 -7.36 28.68 34.68
CA TYR A 109 -6.72 27.52 34.06
C TYR A 109 -7.29 27.27 32.65
N ALA A 110 -6.64 26.38 31.92
CA ALA A 110 -7.11 25.89 30.62
C ALA A 110 -7.34 24.38 30.69
N VAL A 111 -8.39 23.90 30.05
CA VAL A 111 -8.65 22.46 29.88
C VAL A 111 -8.31 22.08 28.46
N GLU A 112 -7.40 21.13 28.30
CA GLU A 112 -6.91 20.65 27.01
C GLU A 112 -7.33 19.20 26.82
N THR A 113 -7.69 18.82 25.60
CA THR A 113 -7.94 17.42 25.26
C THR A 113 -7.10 16.99 24.08
N ALA A 114 -6.70 15.72 24.07
CA ALA A 114 -6.06 15.08 22.94
C ALA A 114 -6.69 13.70 22.74
N PHE A 115 -6.99 13.36 21.48
CA PHE A 115 -7.48 12.04 21.12
C PHE A 115 -6.66 11.48 19.97
N VAL A 116 -6.04 10.33 20.21
CA VAL A 116 -5.16 9.67 19.25
C VAL A 116 -5.62 8.25 19.04
N GLN A 117 -5.96 7.94 17.80
CA GLN A 117 -6.31 6.59 17.38
C GLN A 117 -5.12 5.93 16.69
N VAL A 118 -4.79 4.71 17.10
CA VAL A 118 -3.72 3.91 16.46
C VAL A 118 -4.32 2.61 15.95
N GLY A 119 -4.18 2.35 14.65
CA GLY A 119 -4.49 1.07 14.05
C GLY A 119 -3.22 0.35 13.67
N GLN A 120 -3.16 -0.95 13.92
CA GLN A 120 -2.06 -1.80 13.45
C GLN A 120 -2.61 -3.20 13.15
N ALA A 121 -2.25 -3.74 11.99
CA ALA A 121 -2.55 -5.10 11.60
C ALA A 121 -1.84 -6.12 12.49
N THR A 122 -2.37 -7.34 12.57
CA THR A 122 -1.79 -8.44 13.36
C THR A 122 -0.35 -8.74 12.92
N ARG A 123 -0.10 -8.67 11.61
CA ARG A 123 1.23 -8.77 11.01
C ARG A 123 1.45 -7.57 10.10
N MET A 124 2.62 -6.94 10.23
CA MET A 124 3.04 -5.93 9.27
C MET A 124 3.44 -6.60 7.94
N PRO A 125 3.02 -6.05 6.80
CA PRO A 125 3.50 -6.52 5.50
C PRO A 125 5.03 -6.43 5.43
N TRP A 126 5.70 -7.48 4.93
CA TRP A 126 7.15 -7.47 4.78
C TRP A 126 7.63 -6.57 3.64
N ASN A 127 8.85 -6.07 3.73
CA ASN A 127 9.48 -5.22 2.72
C ASN A 127 9.94 -6.03 1.51
N TYR A 128 9.88 -5.44 0.33
CA TYR A 128 10.27 -6.06 -0.92
C TYR A 128 10.95 -5.06 -1.86
N TYR A 129 11.56 -5.61 -2.90
CA TYR A 129 12.01 -4.84 -4.06
C TYR A 129 10.99 -4.99 -5.19
N TYR A 130 10.63 -3.91 -5.86
CA TYR A 130 9.56 -3.91 -6.86
C TYR A 130 9.92 -4.67 -8.14
N TRP A 131 11.17 -5.10 -8.31
CA TRP A 131 11.65 -5.87 -9.46
C TRP A 131 11.23 -5.24 -10.80
N PRO A 132 11.91 -4.16 -11.23
CA PRO A 132 11.61 -3.46 -12.46
C PRO A 132 11.53 -4.42 -13.65
N THR A 133 10.62 -4.09 -14.57
CA THR A 133 10.51 -4.78 -15.86
C THR A 133 11.35 -4.11 -16.93
N LYS A 134 11.86 -2.90 -16.68
CA LYS A 134 12.87 -2.29 -17.55
C LYS A 134 14.19 -3.05 -17.36
N GLY A 135 14.76 -3.51 -18.46
CA GLY A 135 16.10 -4.07 -18.45
C GLY A 135 17.17 -2.98 -18.42
N ASP A 136 18.41 -3.39 -18.30
CA ASP A 136 19.57 -2.50 -18.32
C ASP A 136 19.61 -1.66 -19.59
N SER A 137 20.08 -0.41 -19.50
CA SER A 137 20.04 0.48 -20.67
C SER A 137 21.24 1.40 -20.71
N ILE A 138 21.75 1.66 -21.91
CA ILE A 138 22.61 2.82 -22.18
C ILE A 138 21.70 4.01 -22.47
N HIS A 139 21.98 5.15 -21.87
CA HIS A 139 21.20 6.37 -22.03
C HIS A 139 22.08 7.62 -21.93
N GLU A 140 21.55 8.74 -22.40
CA GLU A 140 22.17 10.05 -22.21
C GLU A 140 22.23 10.36 -20.70
N PRO A 141 23.36 10.84 -20.13
CA PRO A 141 23.43 11.18 -18.72
C PRO A 141 22.33 12.15 -18.29
N TRP A 142 21.72 11.91 -17.13
CA TRP A 142 20.67 12.77 -16.58
C TRP A 142 21.15 14.21 -16.30
N SER A 143 22.45 14.37 -16.07
CA SER A 143 23.11 15.65 -15.86
C SER A 143 24.53 15.59 -16.39
N GLY A 144 24.99 16.67 -17.02
CA GLY A 144 26.37 16.80 -17.50
C GLY A 144 26.68 16.03 -18.78
N GLY A 145 25.68 15.45 -19.45
CA GLY A 145 25.83 14.87 -20.78
C GLY A 145 26.02 15.92 -21.88
N ASN A 146 26.42 15.49 -23.07
CA ASN A 146 26.71 16.38 -24.20
C ASN A 146 25.52 16.55 -25.18
N GLY A 147 24.39 15.89 -24.89
CA GLY A 147 23.17 15.91 -25.68
C GLY A 147 23.29 15.17 -27.02
N ARG A 148 24.18 14.18 -27.14
CA ARG A 148 24.41 13.40 -28.36
C ARG A 148 24.61 11.92 -28.05
N VAL A 149 24.12 11.07 -28.96
CA VAL A 149 24.37 9.63 -28.91
C VAL A 149 25.82 9.34 -29.28
N ASP A 150 26.63 8.91 -28.31
CA ASP A 150 28.05 8.59 -28.55
C ASP A 150 28.32 7.10 -28.77
N THR A 151 27.44 6.22 -28.31
CA THR A 151 27.58 4.77 -28.50
C THR A 151 27.20 4.39 -29.93
N MET A 152 28.17 3.84 -30.67
CA MET A 152 28.09 3.72 -32.13
C MET A 152 27.19 2.58 -32.61
N SER A 153 27.20 1.44 -31.91
CA SER A 153 26.50 0.23 -32.33
C SER A 153 26.15 -0.66 -31.14
N PRO A 154 25.01 -1.34 -31.17
CA PRO A 154 24.68 -2.37 -30.19
C PRO A 154 25.60 -3.59 -30.34
N ALA A 155 25.82 -4.32 -29.26
CA ALA A 155 26.47 -5.63 -29.22
C ALA A 155 25.43 -6.73 -29.02
N GLY A 156 25.75 -7.97 -29.44
CA GLY A 156 24.82 -9.09 -29.23
C GLY A 156 23.48 -8.90 -29.96
N ASP A 157 22.39 -9.09 -29.22
CA ASP A 157 21.02 -8.83 -29.67
C ASP A 157 20.45 -7.50 -29.17
N ASP A 158 21.28 -6.65 -28.55
CA ASP A 158 20.89 -5.31 -28.12
C ASP A 158 20.29 -4.48 -29.27
N ILE A 159 19.42 -3.55 -28.87
CA ILE A 159 18.62 -2.75 -29.78
C ILE A 159 19.04 -1.29 -29.67
N MET A 160 19.52 -0.74 -30.80
CA MET A 160 19.74 0.71 -30.92
C MET A 160 18.38 1.43 -31.04
N VAL A 161 18.05 2.24 -30.06
CA VAL A 161 16.80 3.04 -30.06
C VAL A 161 17.02 4.50 -30.45
N ALA A 162 18.26 5.00 -30.41
CA ALA A 162 18.65 6.31 -30.91
C ALA A 162 19.89 6.21 -31.83
N ALA A 163 19.85 6.85 -33.00
CA ALA A 163 20.94 6.73 -33.98
C ALA A 163 22.22 7.44 -33.51
N TYR A 164 23.39 6.84 -33.77
CA TYR A 164 24.69 7.44 -33.48
C TYR A 164 24.83 8.87 -34.03
N GLY A 165 25.33 9.79 -33.20
CA GLY A 165 25.51 11.20 -33.51
C GLY A 165 24.23 12.05 -33.49
N ALA A 166 23.04 11.44 -33.31
CA ALA A 166 21.79 12.17 -33.21
C ALA A 166 21.74 13.02 -31.92
N PRO A 167 21.03 14.17 -31.94
CA PRO A 167 20.73 14.89 -30.72
C PRO A 167 19.80 14.06 -29.82
N ILE A 168 20.08 14.04 -28.52
CA ILE A 168 19.30 13.28 -27.54
C ILE A 168 19.11 14.09 -26.25
N ALA A 169 17.95 13.96 -25.62
CA ALA A 169 17.66 14.65 -24.37
C ALA A 169 18.20 13.86 -23.15
N PRO A 170 18.55 14.54 -22.04
CA PRO A 170 19.01 13.89 -20.81
C PRO A 170 18.10 12.74 -20.37
N GLY A 171 18.71 11.58 -20.07
CA GLY A 171 18.03 10.39 -19.59
C GLY A 171 17.29 9.55 -20.62
N GLN A 172 17.22 9.99 -21.89
CA GLN A 172 16.63 9.19 -22.97
C GLN A 172 17.50 7.98 -23.28
N ASP A 173 16.85 6.84 -23.51
CA ASP A 173 17.52 5.59 -23.82
C ASP A 173 18.18 5.67 -25.21
N ILE A 174 19.35 5.04 -25.32
CA ILE A 174 20.20 4.95 -26.51
C ILE A 174 20.24 3.53 -27.03
N ILE A 175 20.55 2.58 -26.14
CA ILE A 175 20.53 1.14 -26.41
C ILE A 175 19.76 0.46 -25.29
N LEU A 176 18.88 -0.45 -25.70
CA LEU A 176 18.12 -1.35 -24.82
C LEU A 176 18.57 -2.80 -25.04
N PRO A 177 18.32 -3.70 -24.06
CA PRO A 177 18.62 -5.11 -24.22
C PRO A 177 17.76 -5.72 -25.32
N GLY A 178 18.32 -6.75 -25.96
CA GLY A 178 17.59 -7.58 -26.91
C GLY A 178 16.57 -8.52 -26.25
N PRO A 179 15.97 -9.44 -27.04
CA PRO A 179 15.07 -10.48 -26.53
C PRO A 179 15.65 -11.38 -25.43
N ASN A 180 16.98 -11.47 -25.30
CA ASN A 180 17.61 -12.21 -24.20
C ASN A 180 17.53 -11.47 -22.84
N GLY A 181 17.18 -10.17 -22.84
CA GLY A 181 17.03 -9.34 -21.65
C GLY A 181 18.34 -8.88 -20.99
N LEU A 182 19.50 -9.12 -21.59
CA LEU A 182 20.81 -8.69 -21.09
C LEU A 182 21.38 -7.58 -21.97
N LEU A 183 22.00 -6.58 -21.35
CA LEU A 183 22.71 -5.54 -22.06
C LEU A 183 24.16 -5.97 -22.28
N GLU A 184 24.55 -6.26 -23.53
CA GLU A 184 25.95 -6.60 -23.87
C GLU A 184 26.78 -5.37 -24.31
N SER A 185 26.10 -4.30 -24.71
CA SER A 185 26.69 -3.07 -25.20
C SER A 185 27.39 -2.32 -24.09
N ARG A 186 28.51 -1.70 -24.43
CA ARG A 186 29.26 -0.83 -23.51
C ARG A 186 29.01 0.64 -23.86
N PRO A 187 28.74 1.50 -22.86
CA PRO A 187 28.57 2.91 -23.12
C PRO A 187 29.88 3.54 -23.62
N ALA A 188 29.79 4.42 -24.60
CA ALA A 188 30.87 5.33 -24.95
C ALA A 188 31.06 6.40 -23.86
N PRO A 189 32.22 7.10 -23.78
CA PRO A 189 32.52 8.04 -22.69
C PRO A 189 31.53 9.22 -22.47
N GLY A 190 30.68 9.55 -23.46
CA GLY A 190 29.65 10.58 -23.29
C GLY A 190 28.25 10.04 -22.92
N ASP A 191 28.06 8.72 -22.98
CA ASP A 191 26.85 8.04 -22.56
C ASP A 191 27.05 7.38 -21.19
N THR A 192 25.97 6.86 -20.59
CA THR A 192 26.06 6.07 -19.34
C THR A 192 25.17 4.85 -19.39
N SER A 193 25.48 3.82 -18.60
CA SER A 193 24.61 2.65 -18.42
C SER A 193 23.95 2.68 -17.04
N THR A 194 22.65 2.38 -16.97
CA THR A 194 21.98 2.07 -15.70
C THR A 194 21.72 0.57 -15.61
N TRP A 195 22.10 -0.03 -14.49
CA TRP A 195 21.68 -1.37 -14.09
C TRP A 195 20.36 -1.31 -13.33
N PHE A 196 19.41 -2.14 -13.73
CA PHE A 196 18.12 -2.33 -13.08
C PHE A 196 18.02 -3.78 -12.60
N PRO A 197 18.23 -4.07 -11.30
CA PRO A 197 18.09 -5.42 -10.76
C PRO A 197 16.72 -5.98 -11.13
N ASN A 198 16.62 -6.97 -12.01
CA ASN A 198 15.32 -7.45 -12.50
C ASN A 198 15.20 -8.97 -12.33
N LEU A 199 14.05 -9.54 -12.68
CA LEU A 199 13.83 -10.98 -12.48
C LEU A 199 14.66 -11.86 -13.42
N TYR A 200 15.06 -11.31 -14.56
CA TYR A 200 15.73 -11.99 -15.66
C TYR A 200 17.19 -11.51 -15.82
N ASP A 201 17.82 -11.08 -14.74
CA ASP A 201 19.26 -10.79 -14.74
C ASP A 201 20.10 -12.07 -14.85
N ASP A 202 21.36 -11.90 -15.26
CA ASP A 202 22.39 -12.94 -15.14
C ASP A 202 22.93 -12.99 -13.69
N LEU A 203 23.89 -13.87 -13.39
CA LEU A 203 24.60 -13.91 -12.10
C LEU A 203 25.53 -12.70 -11.90
N THR A 204 25.88 -12.02 -12.99
CA THR A 204 26.72 -10.82 -12.95
C THR A 204 26.28 -9.79 -13.96
N PHE A 205 26.43 -8.52 -13.58
CA PHE A 205 26.32 -7.36 -14.47
C PHE A 205 27.70 -6.73 -14.65
N LEU A 206 28.07 -6.36 -15.87
CA LEU A 206 29.32 -5.66 -16.15
C LEU A 206 29.08 -4.15 -16.12
N GLY A 207 29.61 -3.45 -15.12
CA GLY A 207 29.47 -2.01 -15.01
C GLY A 207 30.16 -1.23 -16.13
N ALA A 208 29.80 0.05 -16.26
CA ALA A 208 30.45 0.98 -17.18
C ALA A 208 31.97 1.12 -16.94
N ASP A 209 32.43 0.86 -15.71
CA ASP A 209 33.84 0.81 -15.32
C ASP A 209 34.54 -0.49 -15.72
N GLY A 210 33.81 -1.45 -16.29
CA GLY A 210 34.31 -2.77 -16.68
C GLY A 210 34.44 -3.74 -15.51
N VAL A 211 33.92 -3.42 -14.32
CA VAL A 211 33.93 -4.31 -13.16
C VAL A 211 32.69 -5.22 -13.18
N PRO A 212 32.84 -6.54 -13.01
CA PRO A 212 31.70 -7.44 -12.84
C PRO A 212 31.13 -7.33 -11.42
N TYR A 213 29.85 -7.05 -11.31
CA TYR A 213 29.09 -7.01 -10.07
C TYR A 213 28.21 -8.25 -9.95
N GLN A 214 28.10 -8.81 -8.75
CA GLN A 214 27.15 -9.90 -8.49
C GLN A 214 25.73 -9.34 -8.46
N THR A 215 24.80 -10.05 -9.10
CA THR A 215 23.41 -9.63 -9.26
C THR A 215 22.45 -10.70 -8.72
N PRO A 216 21.27 -10.32 -8.21
CA PRO A 216 20.20 -11.27 -8.01
C PRO A 216 19.75 -11.81 -9.37
N ALA A 217 19.49 -13.11 -9.46
CA ALA A 217 19.13 -13.79 -10.70
C ALA A 217 17.99 -14.80 -10.45
N PRO A 218 16.81 -14.34 -9.97
CA PRO A 218 15.79 -15.23 -9.43
C PRO A 218 15.27 -16.22 -10.47
N LEU A 219 14.97 -15.78 -11.70
CA LEU A 219 14.47 -16.68 -12.74
C LEU A 219 15.56 -17.57 -13.34
N LEU A 220 16.80 -17.09 -13.45
CA LEU A 220 17.92 -17.93 -13.91
C LEU A 220 18.17 -19.10 -12.94
N LYS A 221 18.14 -18.83 -11.63
CA LYS A 221 18.29 -19.87 -10.61
C LYS A 221 17.08 -20.79 -10.59
N TYR A 222 15.87 -20.25 -10.70
CA TYR A 222 14.63 -21.03 -10.82
C TYR A 222 14.69 -22.00 -12.01
N ASP A 223 15.10 -21.52 -13.19
CA ASP A 223 15.24 -22.33 -14.39
C ASP A 223 16.24 -23.48 -14.22
N GLN A 224 17.37 -23.23 -13.56
CA GLN A 224 18.37 -24.27 -13.29
C GLN A 224 17.91 -25.31 -12.24
N LEU A 225 17.07 -24.91 -11.29
CA LEU A 225 16.52 -25.82 -10.26
C LEU A 225 15.41 -26.73 -10.80
N PHE A 226 14.68 -26.29 -11.84
CA PHE A 226 13.52 -27.01 -12.38
C PHE A 226 13.65 -27.46 -13.83
N GLY A 227 14.72 -27.08 -14.54
CA GLY A 227 14.89 -27.38 -15.96
C GLY A 227 13.91 -26.64 -16.85
N LEU A 228 13.71 -25.34 -16.60
CA LEU A 228 12.74 -24.48 -17.27
C LEU A 228 13.43 -23.36 -18.07
N SER A 229 12.62 -22.48 -18.66
CA SER A 229 13.02 -21.30 -19.43
C SER A 229 12.15 -20.08 -19.07
N ALA A 230 11.78 -19.95 -17.80
CA ALA A 230 10.97 -18.85 -17.27
C ALA A 230 11.68 -17.51 -17.44
N ARG A 231 13.00 -17.46 -17.27
CA ARG A 231 13.82 -16.25 -17.46
C ARG A 231 13.69 -15.72 -18.89
N SER A 232 13.94 -16.57 -19.89
CA SER A 232 13.89 -16.15 -21.29
C SER A 232 12.47 -15.73 -21.71
N TRP A 233 11.43 -16.32 -21.10
CA TRP A 233 10.05 -15.88 -21.28
C TRP A 233 9.87 -14.45 -20.72
N GLU A 234 10.34 -14.21 -19.49
CA GLU A 234 10.20 -12.91 -18.84
C GLU A 234 10.90 -11.79 -19.63
N ALA A 235 12.14 -12.05 -20.05
CA ALA A 235 12.92 -11.14 -20.89
C ALA A 235 12.20 -10.80 -22.19
N ALA A 236 11.62 -11.79 -22.87
CA ALA A 236 10.98 -11.59 -24.16
C ALA A 236 9.61 -10.89 -24.09
N TYR A 237 8.83 -11.08 -23.01
CA TYR A 237 7.42 -10.68 -22.96
C TYR A 237 7.09 -9.59 -21.93
N SER A 238 7.89 -9.44 -20.88
CA SER A 238 7.61 -8.46 -19.81
C SER A 238 8.48 -7.21 -19.89
N GLN A 239 9.53 -7.23 -20.70
CA GLN A 239 10.50 -6.14 -20.74
C GLN A 239 9.88 -4.80 -21.16
N THR A 240 10.10 -3.77 -20.34
CA THR A 240 9.66 -2.41 -20.64
C THR A 240 10.64 -1.74 -21.60
N GLN A 241 10.15 -1.46 -22.80
CA GLN A 241 10.92 -0.80 -23.88
C GLN A 241 10.83 0.73 -23.85
N GLY A 242 10.08 1.30 -22.91
CA GLY A 242 9.96 2.74 -22.73
C GLY A 242 10.96 3.30 -21.73
N ILE A 243 11.10 4.62 -21.70
CA ILE A 243 11.95 5.34 -20.74
C ILE A 243 11.51 5.16 -19.28
N GLN A 244 10.27 4.74 -19.03
CA GLN A 244 9.74 4.58 -17.68
C GLN A 244 10.50 3.47 -16.93
N ARG A 245 10.94 3.79 -15.69
CA ARG A 245 11.72 2.90 -14.83
C ARG A 245 10.90 2.27 -13.69
N TRP A 246 9.73 2.82 -13.42
CA TRP A 246 8.82 2.38 -12.34
C TRP A 246 8.00 1.12 -12.65
N PRO A 247 7.72 0.71 -13.92
CA PRO A 247 7.05 -0.56 -14.17
C PRO A 247 7.84 -1.73 -13.59
N GLY A 248 7.14 -2.64 -12.92
CA GLY A 248 7.73 -3.77 -12.22
C GLY A 248 6.65 -4.69 -11.65
N HIS A 249 6.99 -5.39 -10.58
CA HIS A 249 6.19 -6.42 -9.90
C HIS A 249 5.70 -5.95 -8.52
N CYS A 250 5.45 -4.63 -8.38
CA CYS A 250 5.05 -4.06 -7.09
C CYS A 250 3.67 -4.52 -6.63
N LEU A 251 2.76 -4.87 -7.56
CA LEU A 251 1.44 -5.39 -7.18
C LEU A 251 1.60 -6.76 -6.52
N GLY A 252 2.32 -7.67 -7.17
CA GLY A 252 2.56 -8.99 -6.61
C GLY A 252 3.37 -8.96 -5.32
N GLY A 253 4.38 -8.11 -5.24
CA GLY A 253 5.14 -7.89 -4.00
C GLY A 253 4.25 -7.43 -2.83
N ALA A 254 3.35 -6.47 -3.06
CA ALA A 254 2.42 -5.98 -2.03
C ALA A 254 1.41 -7.04 -1.59
N ILE A 255 0.86 -7.81 -2.53
CA ILE A 255 -0.11 -8.86 -2.20
C ILE A 255 0.56 -10.01 -1.45
N ALA A 256 1.72 -10.47 -1.91
CA ALA A 256 2.52 -11.47 -1.21
C ALA A 256 2.89 -11.00 0.20
N SER A 257 3.24 -9.72 0.37
CA SER A 257 3.60 -9.18 1.69
C SER A 257 2.45 -9.13 2.68
N ILE A 258 1.23 -8.88 2.20
CA ILE A 258 0.02 -8.92 3.01
C ILE A 258 -0.36 -10.37 3.34
N MET A 259 -0.34 -11.26 2.36
CA MET A 259 -1.00 -12.58 2.46
C MET A 259 -0.10 -13.69 3.02
N LEU A 260 1.22 -13.59 2.84
CA LEU A 260 2.16 -14.66 3.18
C LEU A 260 3.07 -14.24 4.33
N ASP A 261 3.49 -15.21 5.11
CA ASP A 261 4.61 -15.00 6.03
C ASP A 261 5.87 -14.68 5.24
N GLU A 262 6.82 -13.97 5.85
CA GLU A 262 8.02 -13.56 5.12
C GLU A 262 8.77 -14.80 4.58
N PRO A 263 8.98 -14.89 3.24
CA PRO A 263 9.58 -16.06 2.63
C PRO A 263 10.98 -16.33 3.16
N ARG A 264 11.29 -17.62 3.39
CA ARG A 264 12.65 -18.07 3.71
C ARG A 264 13.10 -19.10 2.68
N PRO A 265 14.18 -18.84 1.93
CA PRO A 265 14.70 -19.80 0.98
C PRO A 265 15.03 -21.13 1.63
N ALA A 266 14.64 -22.22 0.98
CA ALA A 266 15.10 -23.55 1.33
C ALA A 266 16.64 -23.60 1.23
N PRO A 267 17.36 -24.19 2.22
CA PRO A 267 18.82 -24.10 2.30
C PRO A 267 19.57 -24.56 1.04
N GLY A 268 19.06 -25.57 0.34
CA GLY A 268 19.63 -26.11 -0.89
C GLY A 268 19.14 -25.45 -2.16
N SER A 269 18.33 -24.40 -2.08
CA SER A 269 17.88 -23.66 -3.27
C SER A 269 18.98 -22.74 -3.81
N GLY A 270 19.86 -22.22 -2.95
CA GLY A 270 20.84 -21.20 -3.35
C GLY A 270 20.24 -19.83 -3.72
N LEU A 271 18.94 -19.64 -3.46
CA LEU A 271 18.28 -18.35 -3.58
C LEU A 271 18.57 -17.48 -2.35
N SER A 272 18.73 -16.18 -2.57
CA SER A 272 18.62 -15.17 -1.52
C SER A 272 17.15 -15.01 -1.09
N ARG A 273 16.95 -14.34 0.05
CA ARG A 273 15.59 -14.03 0.52
C ARG A 273 14.82 -13.17 -0.49
N ASP A 274 15.48 -12.18 -1.08
CA ASP A 274 14.81 -11.29 -2.04
C ASP A 274 14.57 -11.99 -3.38
N GLU A 275 15.46 -12.88 -3.83
CA GLU A 275 15.19 -13.69 -5.02
C GLU A 275 13.94 -14.57 -4.83
N LEU A 276 13.73 -15.16 -3.64
CA LEU A 276 12.49 -15.89 -3.36
C LEU A 276 11.26 -14.96 -3.29
N LYS A 277 11.40 -13.76 -2.70
CA LYS A 277 10.33 -12.75 -2.73
C LYS A 277 10.00 -12.32 -4.17
N ALA A 278 10.97 -12.27 -5.07
CA ALA A 278 10.77 -11.98 -6.49
C ALA A 278 9.85 -13.00 -7.15
N LEU A 279 10.05 -14.30 -6.86
CA LEU A 279 9.21 -15.37 -7.41
C LEU A 279 7.77 -15.29 -6.90
N TRP A 280 7.56 -14.92 -5.64
CA TRP A 280 6.22 -14.64 -5.11
C TRP A 280 5.61 -13.37 -5.71
N ALA A 281 6.42 -12.34 -5.97
CA ALA A 281 5.97 -11.14 -6.65
C ALA A 281 5.52 -11.45 -8.08
N GLU A 282 6.26 -12.28 -8.82
CA GLU A 282 5.82 -12.73 -10.16
C GLU A 282 4.47 -13.45 -10.11
N LEU A 283 4.30 -14.40 -9.17
CA LEU A 283 3.03 -15.12 -9.03
C LEU A 283 1.84 -14.22 -8.65
N GLY A 284 2.10 -13.10 -7.98
CA GLY A 284 1.09 -12.16 -7.52
C GLY A 284 0.84 -10.97 -8.47
N GLU A 285 1.58 -10.83 -9.57
CA GLU A 285 1.50 -9.64 -10.42
C GLU A 285 0.22 -9.61 -11.29
N ASN A 286 -0.39 -10.77 -11.53
CA ASN A 286 -1.60 -10.85 -12.33
C ASN A 286 -2.84 -10.42 -11.53
N HIS A 287 -3.25 -9.16 -11.73
CA HIS A 287 -4.40 -8.54 -11.07
C HIS A 287 -5.73 -9.33 -11.12
N LEU A 288 -5.93 -10.20 -12.12
CA LEU A 288 -7.14 -11.02 -12.26
C LEU A 288 -7.23 -12.16 -11.23
N ASN A 289 -6.17 -12.42 -10.48
CA ASN A 289 -6.11 -13.49 -9.50
C ASN A 289 -6.64 -13.11 -8.11
N HIS A 290 -6.94 -11.84 -7.88
CA HIS A 290 -7.21 -11.33 -6.55
C HIS A 290 -8.68 -10.98 -6.39
N ARG A 291 -9.31 -11.54 -5.36
CA ARG A 291 -10.64 -11.14 -4.94
C ARG A 291 -10.51 -9.93 -4.04
N ILE A 292 -10.90 -8.76 -4.57
CA ILE A 292 -10.96 -7.52 -3.81
C ILE A 292 -12.29 -7.48 -3.05
N GLY A 293 -12.21 -7.26 -1.74
CA GLY A 293 -13.37 -7.08 -0.88
C GLY A 293 -13.77 -5.61 -0.79
N ASP A 294 -13.82 -5.10 0.44
CA ASP A 294 -14.06 -3.69 0.73
C ASP A 294 -12.96 -2.81 0.12
N ASN A 295 -13.30 -1.62 -0.38
CA ASN A 295 -12.33 -0.74 -1.04
C ASN A 295 -12.74 0.73 -1.13
N ALA A 296 -11.76 1.63 -1.09
CA ALA A 296 -11.84 2.96 -1.66
C ALA A 296 -10.98 2.97 -2.93
N ASN A 297 -11.57 3.29 -4.09
CA ASN A 297 -10.88 3.20 -5.37
C ASN A 297 -11.05 4.47 -6.21
N ASN A 298 -10.23 4.60 -7.27
CA ASN A 298 -10.30 5.69 -8.24
C ASN A 298 -10.25 7.09 -7.64
N ILE A 299 -9.57 7.25 -6.50
CA ILE A 299 -9.42 8.53 -5.83
C ILE A 299 -8.54 9.41 -6.74
N PRO A 300 -9.01 10.60 -7.16
CA PRO A 300 -8.23 11.53 -7.98
C PRO A 300 -6.91 11.88 -7.31
N ALA A 301 -5.85 12.02 -8.11
CA ALA A 301 -4.49 12.14 -7.58
C ALA A 301 -4.22 13.43 -6.82
N GLY A 302 -4.91 14.54 -7.16
CA GLY A 302 -4.46 15.91 -6.93
C GLY A 302 -3.70 16.09 -5.62
N PRO A 303 -2.60 16.88 -5.54
CA PRO A 303 -2.12 17.24 -4.23
C PRO A 303 -3.31 17.95 -3.53
N PRO A 304 -3.88 17.35 -2.48
CA PRO A 304 -5.06 17.89 -1.84
C PRO A 304 -4.73 19.25 -1.23
N ARG A 305 -5.66 20.20 -1.31
CA ARG A 305 -5.51 21.56 -0.82
C ARG A 305 -6.76 21.95 -0.04
N PRO A 306 -6.67 22.86 0.95
CA PRO A 306 -7.86 23.28 1.68
C PRO A 306 -8.94 23.86 0.75
N GLY A 307 -10.16 23.36 0.87
CA GLY A 307 -11.29 23.73 0.03
C GLY A 307 -11.80 22.55 -0.82
N SER A 308 -12.65 22.86 -1.81
CA SER A 308 -13.25 21.80 -2.64
C SER A 308 -12.24 21.23 -3.64
N ASP A 309 -11.94 19.95 -3.50
CA ASP A 309 -11.11 19.15 -4.39
C ASP A 309 -11.85 17.87 -4.87
N PRO A 310 -11.53 17.36 -6.07
CA PRO A 310 -12.15 16.13 -6.58
C PRO A 310 -11.93 14.89 -5.68
N CYS A 311 -10.95 14.92 -4.78
CA CYS A 311 -10.66 13.82 -3.87
C CYS A 311 -11.50 13.83 -2.58
N ASP A 312 -12.19 14.93 -2.25
CA ASP A 312 -12.93 15.10 -0.99
C ASP A 312 -14.00 14.05 -0.79
N LEU A 313 -14.71 13.71 -1.87
CA LEU A 313 -15.80 12.73 -1.84
C LEU A 313 -15.33 11.31 -1.48
N TYR A 314 -14.03 11.05 -1.50
CA TYR A 314 -13.44 9.76 -1.14
C TYR A 314 -12.89 9.72 0.29
N VAL A 315 -12.78 10.87 0.98
CA VAL A 315 -12.26 10.95 2.36
C VAL A 315 -13.02 10.02 3.31
N PRO A 316 -14.37 10.01 3.36
CA PRO A 316 -15.10 9.14 4.28
C PRO A 316 -14.75 7.68 4.08
N ARG A 317 -14.78 7.25 2.81
CA ARG A 317 -14.51 5.86 2.44
C ARG A 317 -13.08 5.46 2.75
N PHE A 318 -12.11 6.32 2.45
CA PHE A 318 -10.70 6.09 2.75
C PHE A 318 -10.47 5.92 4.26
N HIS A 319 -11.02 6.80 5.10
CA HIS A 319 -10.86 6.69 6.55
C HIS A 319 -11.57 5.47 7.12
N ALA A 320 -12.79 5.19 6.65
CA ALA A 320 -13.55 4.01 7.07
C ALA A 320 -12.79 2.71 6.79
N MET A 321 -12.07 2.61 5.66
CA MET A 321 -11.20 1.46 5.36
C MET A 321 -10.13 1.25 6.44
N LEU A 322 -9.49 2.33 6.91
CA LEU A 322 -8.45 2.25 7.95
C LEU A 322 -9.02 1.77 9.29
N GLU A 323 -10.13 2.38 9.73
CA GLU A 323 -10.77 2.02 11.00
C GLU A 323 -11.31 0.59 10.99
N ARG A 324 -12.05 0.21 9.94
CA ARG A 324 -12.71 -1.11 9.86
C ARG A 324 -11.71 -2.25 9.69
N HIS A 325 -10.68 -2.10 8.87
CA HIS A 325 -9.78 -3.21 8.55
C HIS A 325 -8.52 -3.21 9.42
N ILE A 326 -7.75 -2.12 9.40
CA ILE A 326 -6.47 -2.09 10.13
C ILE A 326 -6.71 -2.06 11.63
N ARG A 327 -7.64 -1.22 12.10
CA ARG A 327 -7.85 -1.07 13.54
C ARG A 327 -8.77 -2.16 14.12
N ALA A 328 -9.97 -2.33 13.57
CA ALA A 328 -10.96 -3.25 14.13
C ALA A 328 -10.69 -4.73 13.77
N ARG A 329 -10.38 -5.04 12.50
CA ARG A 329 -10.08 -6.43 12.07
C ARG A 329 -8.61 -6.82 12.20
N LYS A 330 -7.71 -5.88 12.49
CA LYS A 330 -6.25 -6.11 12.53
C LYS A 330 -5.72 -6.69 11.20
N GLN A 331 -6.25 -6.19 10.08
CA GLN A 331 -5.96 -6.66 8.72
C GLN A 331 -5.23 -5.58 7.93
N ALA A 332 -4.11 -5.94 7.30
CA ALA A 332 -3.39 -5.04 6.40
C ALA A 332 -4.15 -4.87 5.07
N LEU A 333 -3.94 -3.73 4.42
CA LEU A 333 -4.61 -3.34 3.18
C LEU A 333 -3.61 -3.18 2.04
N LEU A 334 -4.03 -3.47 0.81
CA LEU A 334 -3.29 -3.12 -0.40
C LEU A 334 -3.59 -1.65 -0.73
N ALA A 335 -2.58 -0.86 -1.08
CA ALA A 335 -2.80 0.51 -1.54
C ALA A 335 -1.85 0.85 -2.68
N ASN A 336 -2.38 1.45 -3.75
CA ASN A 336 -1.57 2.25 -4.65
C ASN A 336 -1.41 3.66 -4.07
N LEU A 337 -0.23 3.93 -3.53
CA LEU A 337 0.11 5.19 -2.89
C LEU A 337 0.63 6.26 -3.88
N ARG A 338 0.64 5.94 -5.18
CA ARG A 338 1.21 6.72 -6.30
C ARG A 338 2.69 7.04 -6.11
N ALA A 339 3.29 7.63 -7.15
CA ALA A 339 4.60 8.31 -7.19
C ALA A 339 5.70 7.77 -6.25
N PHE A 340 6.82 7.33 -6.83
CA PHE A 340 8.01 7.09 -6.01
C PHE A 340 8.63 8.44 -5.60
N PRO A 341 8.70 8.78 -4.30
CA PRO A 341 9.26 10.05 -3.88
C PRO A 341 10.76 10.13 -4.18
N PRO A 342 11.33 11.33 -4.42
CA PRO A 342 10.65 12.64 -4.42
C PRO A 342 10.18 13.11 -5.81
N THR A 343 10.37 12.32 -6.88
CA THR A 343 10.20 12.79 -8.28
C THR A 343 9.14 12.04 -9.09
N GLY A 344 8.32 11.21 -8.45
CA GLY A 344 7.32 10.41 -9.15
C GLY A 344 6.11 11.19 -9.67
N GLY A 345 5.53 10.70 -10.77
CA GLY A 345 4.32 11.26 -11.39
C GLY A 345 3.00 10.77 -10.78
N GLN A 346 1.93 11.54 -11.01
CA GLN A 346 0.58 11.20 -10.54
C GLN A 346 0.03 9.90 -11.14
N ASP A 347 0.48 9.55 -12.35
CA ASP A 347 0.02 8.37 -13.11
C ASP A 347 0.82 7.11 -12.78
N GLU A 348 1.85 7.21 -11.95
CA GLU A 348 2.61 6.05 -11.51
C GLU A 348 1.79 5.15 -10.59
N VAL A 349 1.93 3.85 -10.79
CA VAL A 349 1.27 2.82 -9.98
C VAL A 349 2.30 2.20 -9.05
N TRP A 350 2.18 2.54 -7.77
CA TRP A 350 3.08 2.06 -6.72
C TRP A 350 2.27 1.40 -5.61
N ASN A 351 2.06 0.09 -5.78
CA ASN A 351 1.35 -0.74 -4.82
C ASN A 351 2.23 -0.98 -3.59
N HIS A 352 1.60 -1.02 -2.41
CA HIS A 352 2.23 -1.25 -1.11
C HIS A 352 1.25 -1.99 -0.18
N GLY A 353 1.78 -2.69 0.81
CA GLY A 353 1.01 -3.20 1.94
C GLY A 353 0.98 -2.19 3.09
N VAL A 354 -0.21 -1.67 3.40
CA VAL A 354 -0.47 -0.73 4.49
C VAL A 354 -0.88 -1.49 5.73
N GLY A 355 -0.06 -1.41 6.79
CA GLY A 355 -0.27 -2.19 8.01
C GLY A 355 -0.55 -1.36 9.26
N LYS A 356 -0.32 -0.05 9.24
CA LYS A 356 -0.45 0.80 10.44
C LYS A 356 -0.86 2.22 10.09
N TYR A 357 -1.61 2.85 10.98
CA TYR A 357 -1.84 4.29 10.97
C TYR A 357 -1.91 4.88 12.38
N THR A 358 -1.65 6.19 12.47
CA THR A 358 -1.91 7.03 13.65
C THR A 358 -2.77 8.20 13.21
N ALA A 359 -3.92 8.43 13.85
CA ALA A 359 -4.83 9.53 13.54
C ALA A 359 -5.04 10.41 14.78
N ARG A 360 -4.84 11.72 14.63
CA ARG A 360 -5.11 12.73 15.67
C ARG A 360 -6.37 13.50 15.31
N PHE A 361 -7.30 13.60 16.25
CA PHE A 361 -8.62 14.16 16.00
C PHE A 361 -8.75 15.55 16.59
N HIS A 362 -9.30 16.46 15.79
CA HIS A 362 -9.60 17.84 16.18
C HIS A 362 -11.04 18.16 15.78
N VAL A 363 -11.85 18.67 16.70
CA VAL A 363 -13.20 19.15 16.32
C VAL A 363 -13.08 20.37 15.40
N VAL A 364 -13.93 20.46 14.37
CA VAL A 364 -14.00 21.66 13.52
C VAL A 364 -14.88 22.72 14.23
N PRO A 365 -14.33 23.88 14.61
CA PRO A 365 -15.08 24.89 15.36
C PRO A 365 -16.37 25.31 14.65
N GLY A 366 -17.48 25.36 15.38
CA GLY A 366 -18.78 25.79 14.86
C GLY A 366 -19.49 24.78 13.96
N ALA A 367 -18.89 23.63 13.62
CA ALA A 367 -19.43 22.67 12.68
C ALA A 367 -20.07 21.42 13.32
N GLY A 368 -20.23 21.43 14.64
CA GLY A 368 -20.77 20.33 15.43
C GLY A 368 -19.71 19.32 15.87
N ALA A 369 -20.00 18.59 16.95
CA ALA A 369 -19.03 17.72 17.62
C ALA A 369 -18.62 16.46 16.82
N ARG A 370 -19.40 16.10 15.78
CA ARG A 370 -19.15 14.93 14.91
C ARG A 370 -18.32 15.25 13.68
N ARG A 371 -18.12 16.52 13.36
CA ARG A 371 -17.28 16.96 12.24
C ARG A 371 -15.88 17.21 12.77
N VAL A 372 -14.93 16.43 12.30
CA VAL A 372 -13.56 16.43 12.79
C VAL A 372 -12.56 16.59 11.66
N ARG A 373 -11.50 17.33 11.96
CA ARG A 373 -10.25 17.33 11.22
C ARG A 373 -9.37 16.22 11.77
N ILE A 374 -8.75 15.47 10.88
CA ILE A 374 -7.87 14.35 11.19
C ILE A 374 -6.50 14.60 10.59
N GLU A 375 -5.48 14.56 11.43
CA GLU A 375 -4.07 14.47 11.03
C GLU A 375 -3.68 12.99 11.05
N LEU A 376 -3.37 12.42 9.89
CA LEU A 376 -3.10 11.01 9.70
C LEU A 376 -1.64 10.76 9.32
N GLU A 377 -0.98 9.86 10.04
CA GLU A 377 0.27 9.21 9.63
C GLU A 377 -0.05 7.78 9.17
N LEU A 378 0.32 7.42 7.94
CA LEU A 378 0.08 6.13 7.32
C LEU A 378 1.41 5.42 7.05
N PHE A 379 1.54 4.17 7.49
CA PHE A 379 2.75 3.39 7.36
C PHE A 379 2.52 2.15 6.49
N ALA A 380 3.31 2.05 5.43
CA ALA A 380 3.34 0.91 4.54
C ALA A 380 4.74 0.28 4.50
N ASN A 381 4.82 -0.94 3.97
CA ASN A 381 6.11 -1.52 3.62
C ASN A 381 6.82 -0.67 2.55
N THR A 382 8.09 -0.94 2.29
CA THR A 382 8.84 -0.35 1.17
C THR A 382 8.90 -1.31 0.00
N GLY A 383 8.77 -0.73 -1.20
CA GLY A 383 8.95 -1.42 -2.49
C GLY A 383 10.37 -1.27 -3.07
N SER A 384 11.32 -0.67 -2.34
CA SER A 384 12.69 -0.43 -2.81
C SER A 384 13.76 -1.16 -1.99
N ASN A 385 13.35 -2.15 -1.19
CA ASN A 385 14.26 -2.86 -0.31
C ASN A 385 14.90 -4.08 -1.00
N LEU A 386 16.05 -3.87 -1.63
CA LEU A 386 16.90 -4.94 -2.15
C LEU A 386 18.05 -5.23 -1.17
N ASN A 387 18.21 -6.49 -0.78
CA ASN A 387 19.21 -6.99 0.17
C ASN A 387 19.25 -6.22 1.49
N ASP A 388 18.08 -5.82 2.01
CA ASP A 388 17.92 -5.04 3.24
C ASP A 388 18.59 -3.65 3.24
N GLN A 389 18.97 -3.12 2.08
CA GLN A 389 19.71 -1.85 1.98
C GLN A 389 18.82 -0.60 2.15
N ASP A 390 17.51 -0.72 1.99
CA ASP A 390 16.55 0.40 2.15
C ASP A 390 15.26 -0.08 2.82
N ALA A 391 15.39 -0.57 4.06
CA ALA A 391 14.26 -1.09 4.82
C ALA A 391 13.35 0.01 5.41
N LYS A 392 13.53 1.28 5.06
CA LYS A 392 12.72 2.39 5.58
C LYS A 392 11.26 2.18 5.13
N PRO A 393 10.29 2.06 6.06
CA PRO A 393 8.89 1.96 5.67
C PRO A 393 8.45 3.24 4.97
N ARG A 394 7.54 3.11 4.01
CA ARG A 394 6.92 4.28 3.39
C ARG A 394 6.02 4.97 4.42
N HIS A 395 6.26 6.25 4.65
CA HIS A 395 5.56 7.06 5.63
C HIS A 395 4.85 8.23 4.94
N ASN A 396 3.55 8.10 4.77
CA ASN A 396 2.71 9.13 4.16
C ASN A 396 1.95 9.88 5.25
N THR A 397 1.83 11.20 5.13
CA THR A 397 0.92 11.98 5.97
C THR A 397 -0.23 12.54 5.15
N TYR A 398 -1.42 12.60 5.76
CA TYR A 398 -2.63 13.16 5.16
C TYR A 398 -3.34 14.02 6.20
N GLU A 399 -4.00 15.09 5.76
CA GLU A 399 -4.89 15.89 6.60
C GLU A 399 -6.23 16.05 5.90
N TYR A 400 -7.34 15.81 6.61
CA TYR A 400 -8.68 15.93 6.04
C TYR A 400 -9.76 16.17 7.10
N ILE A 401 -10.90 16.69 6.66
CA ILE A 401 -12.13 16.84 7.43
C ILE A 401 -13.12 15.75 7.02
N LEU A 402 -13.78 15.13 7.98
CA LEU A 402 -14.92 14.23 7.74
C LEU A 402 -15.97 14.31 8.86
N VAL A 403 -17.09 13.63 8.64
CA VAL A 403 -18.22 13.58 9.58
C VAL A 403 -18.45 12.15 10.05
N TYR A 404 -18.73 11.99 11.35
CA TYR A 404 -19.20 10.74 11.93
C TYR A 404 -20.73 10.71 12.06
N GLY A 405 -21.30 9.52 11.84
CA GLY A 405 -22.69 9.19 12.09
C GLY A 405 -23.05 9.21 13.58
N ALA A 406 -24.34 9.08 13.88
CA ALA A 406 -24.82 9.00 15.26
C ALA A 406 -24.47 7.66 15.93
N ASP A 407 -24.12 6.66 15.12
CA ASP A 407 -23.68 5.31 15.49
C ASP A 407 -22.15 5.21 15.72
N GLY A 408 -21.43 6.31 15.56
CA GLY A 408 -19.98 6.38 15.75
C GLY A 408 -19.16 5.78 14.61
N GLU A 409 -19.80 5.47 13.47
CA GLU A 409 -19.14 5.14 12.21
C GLU A 409 -18.91 6.42 11.39
N VAL A 410 -18.00 6.36 10.41
CA VAL A 410 -17.84 7.42 9.43
C VAL A 410 -19.14 7.56 8.61
N ASP A 411 -19.65 8.78 8.48
CA ASP A 411 -20.82 9.07 7.64
C ASP A 411 -20.37 9.18 6.17
N GLU A 412 -20.39 8.05 5.47
CA GLU A 412 -20.01 7.95 4.06
C GLU A 412 -20.99 8.67 3.10
N THR A 413 -22.11 9.20 3.60
CA THR A 413 -23.07 9.99 2.81
C THR A 413 -22.81 11.49 2.90
N ALA A 414 -22.09 11.95 3.92
CA ALA A 414 -21.80 13.36 4.17
C ALA A 414 -20.60 13.90 3.37
N VAL A 415 -20.45 13.46 2.12
CA VAL A 415 -19.30 13.79 1.25
C VAL A 415 -19.12 15.30 1.04
N ASP A 416 -20.22 16.06 0.94
CA ASP A 416 -20.21 17.51 0.73
C ASP A 416 -19.67 18.30 1.95
N LEU A 417 -19.47 17.63 3.09
CA LEU A 417 -18.92 18.21 4.32
C LEU A 417 -17.46 17.79 4.56
N CYS A 418 -16.89 17.01 3.65
CA CYS A 418 -15.51 16.54 3.71
C CYS A 418 -14.58 17.48 2.92
N ASP A 419 -13.30 17.47 3.29
CA ASP A 419 -12.27 18.32 2.68
C ASP A 419 -10.92 17.61 2.86
N TRP A 420 -10.24 17.24 1.78
CA TRP A 420 -8.89 16.69 1.83
C TRP A 420 -7.88 17.83 1.72
N MET A 421 -7.30 18.21 2.85
CA MET A 421 -6.58 19.48 2.98
C MET A 421 -5.10 19.41 2.64
N ALA A 422 -4.44 18.27 2.89
CA ALA A 422 -3.00 18.15 2.69
C ALA A 422 -2.50 16.71 2.50
N VAL A 423 -1.33 16.62 1.87
CA VAL A 423 -0.45 15.45 1.80
C VAL A 423 0.97 15.82 2.24
N GLY A 424 1.71 14.87 2.79
CA GLY A 424 3.11 15.06 3.15
C GLY A 424 3.85 13.76 3.46
N GLY A 425 5.01 13.87 4.11
CA GLY A 425 5.93 12.75 4.28
C GLY A 425 6.47 12.29 2.91
N ASP A 426 6.29 11.01 2.62
CA ASP A 426 6.62 10.37 1.34
C ASP A 426 5.45 10.46 0.32
N ALA A 427 4.31 11.05 0.69
CA ALA A 427 3.18 11.26 -0.22
C ALA A 427 3.32 12.57 -1.01
N MET A 428 3.06 12.49 -2.32
CA MET A 428 2.96 13.66 -3.21
C MET A 428 1.51 13.93 -3.65
N PHE A 429 0.63 12.96 -3.42
CA PHE A 429 -0.72 12.85 -3.99
C PHE A 429 -1.64 12.12 -3.01
N ALA A 430 -2.96 12.27 -3.16
CA ALA A 430 -3.89 11.33 -2.56
C ALA A 430 -3.63 9.91 -3.14
N PRO A 431 -3.77 8.84 -2.33
CA PRO A 431 -3.57 7.47 -2.84
C PRO A 431 -4.58 7.20 -3.96
N LEU A 432 -4.24 6.39 -4.97
CA LEU A 432 -5.23 6.00 -5.98
C LEU A 432 -6.33 5.12 -5.37
N ASN A 433 -5.95 4.25 -4.44
CA ASN A 433 -6.85 3.31 -3.80
C ASN A 433 -6.32 2.79 -2.46
N ILE A 434 -7.22 2.21 -1.67
CA ILE A 434 -6.94 1.33 -0.54
C ILE A 434 -7.96 0.19 -0.53
N LEU A 435 -7.47 -1.05 -0.52
CA LEU A 435 -8.21 -2.24 -0.92
C LEU A 435 -8.03 -3.36 0.10
N GLU A 436 -9.11 -4.05 0.44
CA GLU A 436 -9.06 -5.36 1.11
C GLU A 436 -8.70 -6.45 0.09
N VAL A 437 -7.61 -7.17 0.34
CA VAL A 437 -7.29 -8.41 -0.39
C VAL A 437 -7.95 -9.56 0.35
N ALA A 438 -9.10 -10.01 -0.15
CA ALA A 438 -9.87 -11.06 0.52
C ALA A 438 -9.30 -12.45 0.23
N GLU A 439 -8.95 -12.72 -1.03
CA GLU A 439 -8.34 -13.97 -1.49
C GLU A 439 -7.40 -13.71 -2.66
N SER A 440 -6.43 -14.59 -2.85
CA SER A 440 -5.48 -14.56 -3.97
C SER A 440 -5.29 -15.95 -4.56
N ARG A 441 -5.16 -16.02 -5.88
CA ARG A 441 -4.59 -17.16 -6.61
C ARG A 441 -3.15 -16.81 -7.00
N TRP A 442 -2.25 -17.78 -6.95
CA TRP A 442 -0.83 -17.56 -7.24
C TRP A 442 -0.50 -18.08 -8.64
N GLN A 443 -0.77 -17.24 -9.64
CA GLN A 443 -0.56 -17.54 -11.06
C GLN A 443 -0.08 -16.30 -11.81
N GLY A 444 1.23 -16.15 -11.95
CA GLY A 444 1.86 -15.01 -12.60
C GLY A 444 1.52 -14.87 -14.08
N HIS A 445 2.09 -13.85 -14.70
CA HIS A 445 2.01 -13.71 -16.16
C HIS A 445 2.89 -14.75 -16.85
N ASN A 446 4.03 -15.07 -16.24
CA ASN A 446 4.95 -16.09 -16.68
C ASN A 446 4.40 -17.49 -16.34
N PRO A 447 3.93 -18.27 -17.34
CA PRO A 447 3.28 -19.55 -17.08
C PRO A 447 4.26 -20.63 -16.59
N LEU A 448 5.57 -20.38 -16.70
CA LEU A 448 6.61 -21.30 -16.27
C LEU A 448 6.93 -21.14 -14.77
N VAL A 449 6.58 -19.99 -14.18
CA VAL A 449 6.62 -19.78 -12.73
C VAL A 449 5.33 -20.32 -12.12
N THR A 450 5.44 -21.38 -11.31
CA THR A 450 4.27 -22.05 -10.72
C THR A 450 4.30 -21.98 -9.20
N GLU A 451 3.12 -21.86 -8.59
CA GLU A 451 2.98 -21.87 -7.13
C GLU A 451 3.62 -23.12 -6.50
N ALA A 452 3.45 -24.29 -7.11
CA ALA A 452 4.02 -25.53 -6.61
C ALA A 452 5.55 -25.49 -6.53
N ASN A 453 6.20 -24.93 -7.56
CA ASN A 453 7.66 -24.79 -7.56
C ASN A 453 8.14 -23.73 -6.57
N VAL A 454 7.46 -22.58 -6.48
CA VAL A 454 7.83 -21.53 -5.51
C VAL A 454 7.64 -22.01 -4.08
N ARG A 455 6.54 -22.73 -3.76
CA ARG A 455 6.38 -23.39 -2.45
C ARG A 455 7.44 -24.45 -2.19
N ALA A 456 7.97 -25.12 -3.22
CA ALA A 456 9.07 -26.06 -3.00
C ALA A 456 10.37 -25.35 -2.57
N LEU A 457 10.53 -24.08 -2.93
CA LEU A 457 11.69 -23.25 -2.59
C LEU A 457 11.51 -22.45 -1.29
N ASP A 458 10.29 -22.35 -0.76
CA ASP A 458 9.96 -21.57 0.44
C ASP A 458 9.80 -22.47 1.67
N ALA A 459 10.73 -22.34 2.62
CA ALA A 459 10.71 -23.09 3.87
C ALA A 459 9.71 -22.55 4.90
N THR A 460 9.15 -21.35 4.70
CA THR A 460 8.11 -20.76 5.56
C THR A 460 6.72 -21.09 5.02
N ASN A 461 6.49 -20.80 3.74
CA ASN A 461 5.17 -20.92 3.12
C ASN A 461 4.97 -22.25 2.36
N GLY A 462 5.95 -23.14 2.39
CA GLY A 462 5.92 -24.45 1.76
C GLY A 462 6.42 -25.56 2.67
N SER A 463 6.41 -26.80 2.16
CA SER A 463 6.72 -28.01 2.96
C SER A 463 7.57 -29.04 2.21
N SER A 464 8.34 -28.60 1.21
CA SER A 464 9.14 -29.52 0.40
C SER A 464 10.49 -29.85 1.02
N SER A 465 10.83 -31.14 1.03
CA SER A 465 12.18 -31.62 1.37
C SER A 465 13.14 -31.65 0.16
N LYS A 466 12.71 -31.20 -1.02
CA LYS A 466 13.49 -31.30 -2.27
C LYS A 466 14.81 -30.53 -2.22
N PHE A 467 14.86 -29.41 -1.48
CA PHE A 467 15.99 -28.49 -1.46
C PHE A 467 16.59 -28.31 -0.06
N THR A 468 16.88 -29.42 0.63
CA THR A 468 17.52 -29.41 1.97
C THR A 468 19.04 -29.58 1.93
N GLY A 469 19.61 -29.85 0.75
CA GLY A 469 21.04 -30.15 0.57
C GLY A 469 21.92 -28.91 0.31
N THR A 470 23.11 -29.14 -0.25
CA THR A 470 24.00 -28.06 -0.72
C THR A 470 23.41 -27.42 -1.98
N PRO A 471 23.38 -26.08 -2.08
CA PRO A 471 23.00 -25.39 -3.32
C PRO A 471 23.80 -25.86 -4.54
N PRO A 472 23.17 -25.96 -5.72
CA PRO A 472 23.90 -26.20 -6.95
C PRO A 472 24.81 -25.01 -7.29
N VAL A 473 25.84 -25.26 -8.08
CA VAL A 473 26.62 -24.17 -8.71
C VAL A 473 25.83 -23.67 -9.91
N PHE A 474 25.35 -22.43 -9.82
CA PHE A 474 24.63 -21.79 -10.91
C PHE A 474 25.56 -21.39 -12.03
N ARG A 475 25.07 -21.54 -13.26
CA ARG A 475 25.76 -21.18 -14.48
C ARG A 475 25.22 -19.85 -15.02
N PRO A 476 26.06 -19.02 -15.65
CA PRO A 476 25.60 -17.82 -16.33
C PRO A 476 24.64 -18.13 -17.47
N VAL A 477 23.87 -17.14 -17.89
CA VAL A 477 22.85 -17.24 -18.95
C VAL A 477 23.44 -17.81 -20.23
N ALA A 478 24.57 -17.26 -20.67
CA ALA A 478 25.26 -17.68 -21.89
C ALA A 478 25.60 -19.18 -21.87
N THR A 479 25.83 -19.77 -20.70
CA THR A 479 26.08 -21.22 -20.57
C THR A 479 24.80 -22.02 -20.40
N ASN A 480 23.84 -21.50 -19.63
CA ASN A 480 22.58 -22.19 -19.35
C ASN A 480 21.71 -22.32 -20.60
N GLU A 481 21.48 -21.21 -21.30
CA GLU A 481 20.55 -21.12 -22.42
C GLU A 481 21.15 -21.61 -23.75
N ALA A 482 22.49 -21.64 -23.90
CA ALA A 482 23.14 -22.20 -25.09
C ALA A 482 22.81 -23.68 -25.35
N SER A 483 22.35 -24.40 -24.32
CA SER A 483 21.93 -25.79 -24.40
C SER A 483 20.42 -25.99 -24.52
N GLN A 484 19.63 -24.92 -24.43
CA GLN A 484 18.18 -24.97 -24.52
C GLN A 484 17.73 -24.70 -25.95
N ALA A 485 16.70 -25.42 -26.40
CA ALA A 485 16.04 -25.05 -27.65
C ALA A 485 15.46 -23.64 -27.49
N PRO A 486 15.54 -22.77 -28.53
CA PRO A 486 14.85 -21.49 -28.48
C PRO A 486 13.40 -21.71 -28.08
N LEU A 487 12.87 -20.86 -27.21
CA LEU A 487 11.44 -20.87 -26.87
C LEU A 487 10.66 -20.95 -28.18
N ALA A 488 10.04 -22.10 -28.44
CA ALA A 488 9.11 -22.23 -29.54
C ALA A 488 7.98 -21.28 -29.20
N PHE A 489 7.95 -20.11 -29.87
CA PHE A 489 6.89 -19.13 -29.70
C PHE A 489 5.57 -19.89 -29.71
N PRO A 490 4.84 -19.97 -28.58
CA PRO A 490 3.55 -20.62 -28.62
C PRO A 490 2.77 -19.88 -29.71
N PRO A 491 2.11 -20.58 -30.65
CA PRO A 491 1.21 -19.90 -31.57
C PRO A 491 0.19 -19.20 -30.67
N MET A 492 0.34 -17.88 -30.55
CA MET A 492 -0.58 -17.04 -29.80
C MET A 492 -1.96 -17.40 -30.31
N VAL A 493 -2.80 -17.91 -29.43
CA VAL A 493 -4.14 -18.39 -29.76
C VAL A 493 -4.94 -17.18 -30.27
N GLY A 494 -4.99 -17.02 -31.60
CA GLY A 494 -6.03 -16.28 -32.32
C GLY A 494 -6.16 -14.77 -32.07
N GLY A 495 -5.06 -14.02 -32.03
CA GLY A 495 -5.10 -12.54 -32.06
C GLY A 495 -4.04 -11.98 -33.00
N ASP A 496 -4.42 -11.02 -33.84
CA ASP A 496 -3.56 -10.35 -34.83
C ASP A 496 -2.14 -10.08 -34.31
N SER A 497 -1.14 -10.52 -35.07
CA SER A 497 0.28 -10.53 -34.72
C SER A 497 0.98 -9.16 -34.73
N THR A 498 0.22 -8.08 -34.71
CA THR A 498 0.77 -6.75 -34.46
C THR A 498 0.50 -6.38 -33.02
N PRO A 499 1.52 -6.10 -32.19
CA PRO A 499 1.29 -5.45 -30.91
C PRO A 499 0.42 -4.22 -31.18
N PRO A 500 -0.67 -4.00 -30.44
CA PRO A 500 -1.56 -2.87 -30.70
C PRO A 500 -0.68 -1.63 -30.76
N ARG A 501 -0.66 -0.95 -31.90
CA ARG A 501 0.08 0.30 -32.02
C ARG A 501 -0.84 1.42 -31.60
N MET A 502 -0.29 2.42 -30.93
CA MET A 502 -0.95 3.71 -30.80
C MET A 502 -1.21 4.28 -32.21
N ALA A 503 -2.10 5.28 -32.34
CA ALA A 503 -2.42 5.89 -33.62
C ALA A 503 -1.19 6.48 -34.37
N ASP A 504 -0.08 6.69 -33.66
CA ASP A 504 1.20 7.18 -34.17
C ASP A 504 2.20 6.07 -34.57
N GLY A 505 1.82 4.79 -34.46
CA GLY A 505 2.68 3.66 -34.82
C GLY A 505 3.64 3.19 -33.73
N THR A 506 3.65 3.83 -32.56
CA THR A 506 4.44 3.35 -31.40
C THR A 506 3.82 2.07 -30.82
N PRO A 507 4.63 1.13 -30.30
CA PRO A 507 4.11 -0.03 -29.58
C PRO A 507 3.24 0.47 -28.41
N ALA A 508 1.97 0.07 -28.35
CA ALA A 508 1.19 0.37 -27.15
C ALA A 508 1.85 -0.36 -25.98
N PRO A 509 1.98 0.29 -24.81
CA PRO A 509 2.45 -0.39 -23.62
C PRO A 509 1.58 -1.64 -23.37
N PRO A 510 2.15 -2.74 -22.85
CA PRO A 510 1.37 -3.91 -22.48
C PRO A 510 0.21 -3.44 -21.63
N ARG A 511 -1.03 -3.78 -22.03
CA ARG A 511 -2.25 -3.39 -21.32
C ARG A 511 -2.22 -3.99 -19.91
N ARG A 512 -1.57 -3.30 -18.98
CA ARG A 512 -1.74 -3.51 -17.55
C ARG A 512 -2.98 -2.74 -17.17
N GLY A 513 -4.07 -3.48 -16.93
CA GLY A 513 -5.36 -2.90 -16.62
C GLY A 513 -5.21 -1.97 -15.42
N LEU A 514 -5.57 -0.68 -15.60
CA LEU A 514 -6.23 0.01 -14.51
C LEU A 514 -7.33 -0.94 -14.03
N PHE A 515 -7.43 -1.16 -12.72
CA PHE A 515 -8.58 -1.82 -12.12
C PHE A 515 -9.84 -1.02 -12.50
N ARG A 516 -10.44 -1.33 -13.66
CA ARG A 516 -11.78 -0.90 -14.02
C ARG A 516 -12.71 -1.86 -13.31
N PHE A 517 -12.96 -1.58 -12.04
CA PHE A 517 -14.08 -2.20 -11.35
C PHE A 517 -15.35 -1.77 -12.08
N GLY A 518 -16.06 -2.74 -12.67
CA GLY A 518 -17.42 -2.50 -13.13
C GLY A 518 -18.23 -1.97 -11.96
N ARG A 519 -19.05 -0.93 -12.20
CA ARG A 519 -20.14 -0.61 -11.30
C ARG A 519 -21.12 -1.77 -11.38
N ASP A 520 -21.19 -2.57 -10.32
CA ASP A 520 -22.46 -3.18 -9.93
C ASP A 520 -23.30 -2.13 -9.19
#